data_AF-A0A1Y1Q7G7-F1
#
_entry.id   AF-A0A1Y1Q7G7-F1
#
_cell.length_a   1.000
_cell.length_b   1.000
_cell.length_c   1.000
_cell.angle_alpha   90.00
_cell.angle_beta   90.00
_cell.angle_gamma   90.00
#
_symmetry.space_group_name_H-M   'P 1'
#
loop_
_entity.id
_entity.type
_entity.pdbx_description
1 polymer ?
#
loop_
_entity_poly.entity_id
_entity_poly.type
_entity_poly.pdbx_seq_one_letter_code
_entity_poly.pdbx_strand_id
1 'polypeptide(L)'
;MKTLGTLAFCLATLCACTPPTDNTAPTRATVRGTAVQPDPVEVKIRSLEKAGQLKVLSVRESFPPQFELEGAAPAIAEVQALSGAK
;
A
#
# COMPACT_ATOMS: atom_id res chain seq x y z
N MET A 1 57.29 4.47 20.02
CA MET A 1 56.48 4.59 18.78
C MET A 1 55.18 3.84 19.05
N LYS A 2 54.14 4.51 19.57
CA LYS A 2 53.05 5.23 18.86
C LYS A 2 51.99 4.28 18.23
N THR A 3 50.83 4.19 18.92
CA THR A 3 49.43 4.02 18.47
C THR A 3 49.05 2.72 17.73
N LEU A 4 48.31 1.74 18.27
CA LEU A 4 46.89 1.72 18.74
C LEU A 4 45.93 2.40 17.75
N GLY A 5 45.12 1.60 17.05
CA GLY A 5 44.16 2.05 16.03
C GLY A 5 43.07 1.02 15.76
N THR A 6 42.14 0.91 16.71
CA THR A 6 40.92 0.08 16.67
C THR A 6 39.95 0.68 15.64
N LEU A 7 39.78 0.03 14.49
CA LEU A 7 38.85 0.47 13.45
C LEU A 7 37.44 -0.11 13.73
N ALA A 8 36.74 0.52 14.67
CA ALA A 8 35.31 0.32 14.86
C ALA A 8 34.56 1.10 13.75
N PHE A 9 34.28 0.41 12.64
CA PHE A 9 33.49 1.00 11.56
C PHE A 9 32.01 0.94 11.94
N CYS A 10 31.48 2.09 12.32
CA CYS A 10 30.08 2.37 12.55
C CYS A 10 29.22 1.89 11.37
N LEU A 11 28.40 0.84 11.57
CA LEU A 11 27.34 0.44 10.65
C LEU A 11 25.99 0.39 11.39
N ALA A 12 25.68 1.49 12.08
CA ALA A 12 24.41 1.68 12.78
C ALA A 12 23.64 2.86 12.18
N THR A 13 23.29 2.75 10.91
CA THR A 13 22.26 3.60 10.28
C THR A 13 21.34 2.71 9.45
N LEU A 14 20.74 1.71 10.11
CA LEU A 14 19.47 1.16 9.67
C LEU A 14 18.47 2.30 9.73
N CYS A 15 18.30 2.93 8.58
CA CYS A 15 17.25 3.89 8.28
C CYS A 15 15.93 3.22 8.66
N ALA A 16 15.40 3.56 9.84
CA ALA A 16 14.07 3.21 10.26
C ALA A 16 13.09 4.00 9.39
N CYS A 17 12.93 3.56 8.14
CA CYS A 17 11.75 3.84 7.33
C CYS A 17 10.61 2.98 7.89
N THR A 18 10.24 3.20 9.16
CA THR A 18 8.91 2.81 9.61
C THR A 18 7.95 3.77 8.91
N PRO A 19 7.14 3.31 7.95
CA PRO A 19 6.14 4.17 7.34
C PRO A 19 5.27 4.74 8.47
N PRO A 20 4.85 6.01 8.38
CA PRO A 20 3.94 6.58 9.37
C PRO A 20 2.69 5.69 9.40
N THR A 21 2.60 4.86 10.42
CA THR A 21 1.42 4.05 10.68
C THR A 21 0.45 5.03 11.30
N ASP A 22 -0.31 5.69 10.41
CA ASP A 22 -1.48 6.47 10.80
C ASP A 22 -2.31 5.54 11.70
N ASN A 23 -2.41 5.87 13.00
CA ASN A 23 -3.06 5.02 14.01
C ASN A 23 -4.59 5.02 13.87
N THR A 24 -5.11 5.54 12.76
CA THR A 24 -6.50 5.42 12.36
C THR A 24 -6.84 3.96 12.07
N ALA A 25 -7.93 3.46 12.66
CA ALA A 25 -8.37 2.09 12.43
C ALA A 25 -8.54 1.82 10.92
N PRO A 26 -8.03 0.68 10.40
CA PRO A 26 -8.11 0.38 8.98
C PRO A 26 -9.58 0.21 8.57
N THR A 27 -9.93 0.80 7.44
CA THR A 27 -11.26 0.71 6.82
C THR A 27 -11.27 -0.45 5.82
N ARG A 28 -12.39 -1.18 5.78
CA ARG A 28 -12.64 -2.23 4.78
C ARG A 28 -13.65 -1.78 3.74
N ALA A 29 -13.41 -2.13 2.49
CA ALA A 29 -14.34 -1.86 1.40
C ALA A 29 -14.24 -2.92 0.29
N THR A 30 -15.37 -3.21 -0.36
CA THR A 30 -15.41 -3.96 -1.62
C THR A 30 -15.47 -2.97 -2.77
N VAL A 31 -14.51 -3.05 -3.69
CA VAL A 31 -14.41 -2.17 -4.86
C VAL A 31 -14.52 -3.01 -6.12
N ARG A 32 -15.26 -2.51 -7.12
CA ARG A 32 -15.32 -3.14 -8.44
C ARG A 32 -14.29 -2.51 -9.37
N GLY A 33 -13.55 -3.35 -10.09
CA GLY A 33 -12.70 -2.91 -11.20
C GLY A 33 -13.51 -2.35 -12.36
N THR A 34 -12.80 -1.96 -13.41
CA THR A 34 -13.40 -1.53 -14.67
C THR A 34 -13.16 -2.55 -15.79
N ALA A 35 -13.85 -2.39 -16.92
CA ALA A 35 -13.64 -3.21 -18.11
C ALA A 35 -12.57 -2.63 -19.06
N VAL A 36 -11.92 -1.53 -18.69
CA VAL A 36 -10.88 -0.86 -19.50
C VAL A 36 -9.53 -1.53 -19.23
N GLN A 37 -8.67 -1.62 -20.24
CA GLN A 37 -7.31 -2.17 -20.11
C GLN A 37 -6.23 -1.09 -20.36
N PRO A 38 -5.25 -0.91 -19.46
CA PRO A 38 -5.18 -1.50 -18.13
C PRO A 38 -6.30 -0.94 -17.21
N ASP A 39 -6.78 -1.75 -16.26
CA ASP A 39 -7.82 -1.31 -15.33
C ASP A 39 -7.28 -0.22 -14.40
N PRO A 40 -7.74 1.04 -14.48
CA PRO A 40 -7.30 2.12 -13.59
C PRO A 40 -7.48 1.79 -12.11
N VAL A 41 -8.52 1.02 -11.76
CA VAL A 41 -8.77 0.60 -10.37
C VAL A 41 -7.68 -0.36 -9.90
N GLU A 42 -7.39 -1.41 -10.68
CA GLU A 42 -6.32 -2.36 -10.34
C GLU A 42 -4.95 -1.67 -10.28
N VAL A 43 -4.65 -0.78 -11.23
CA VAL A 43 -3.40 -0.02 -11.25
C VAL A 43 -3.23 0.81 -9.97
N LYS A 44 -4.29 1.51 -9.54
CA LYS A 44 -4.26 2.30 -8.30
C LYS A 44 -4.12 1.42 -7.06
N ILE A 45 -4.87 0.31 -6.98
CA ILE A 45 -4.76 -0.67 -5.89
C ILE A 45 -3.32 -1.14 -5.74
N ARG A 46 -2.67 -1.58 -6.82
CA ARG A 46 -1.29 -2.06 -6.75
C ARG A 46 -0.28 -0.97 -6.40
N SER A 47 -0.53 0.28 -6.80
CA SER A 47 0.32 1.41 -6.40
C SER A 47 0.24 1.68 -4.89
N LEU A 48 -0.97 1.70 -4.34
CA LEU A 48 -1.21 1.98 -2.91
C LEU A 48 -0.78 0.80 -2.02
N GLU A 49 -0.91 -0.44 -2.51
CA GLU A 49 -0.41 -1.63 -1.82
C GLU A 49 1.12 -1.63 -1.72
N LYS A 50 1.82 -1.29 -2.81
CA LYS A 50 3.30 -1.12 -2.79
C LYS A 50 3.76 -0.02 -1.83
N ALA A 51 2.95 1.01 -1.64
CA ALA A 51 3.21 2.10 -0.70
C ALA A 51 2.84 1.74 0.76
N GLY A 52 2.29 0.55 1.01
CA GLY A 52 1.85 0.11 2.34
C GLY A 52 0.60 0.82 2.86
N GLN A 53 -0.14 1.52 2.01
CA GLN A 53 -1.33 2.30 2.39
C GLN A 53 -2.62 1.48 2.39
N LEU A 54 -2.58 0.31 1.73
CA LEU A 54 -3.70 -0.58 1.52
C LEU A 54 -3.18 -2.02 1.44
N LYS A 55 -4.05 -2.99 1.71
CA LYS A 55 -3.85 -4.42 1.51
C LYS A 55 -5.05 -5.01 0.77
N VAL A 56 -4.79 -5.86 -0.23
CA VAL A 56 -5.85 -6.67 -0.84
C VAL A 56 -6.12 -7.89 0.04
N LEU A 57 -7.36 -8.04 0.49
CA LEU A 57 -7.79 -9.19 1.30
C LEU A 57 -8.22 -10.36 0.42
N SER A 58 -8.99 -10.08 -0.63
CA SER A 58 -9.46 -11.07 -1.58
C SER A 58 -9.75 -10.44 -2.93
N VAL A 59 -9.69 -11.27 -3.98
CA VAL A 59 -10.13 -10.91 -5.33
C VAL A 59 -11.18 -11.92 -5.75
N ARG A 60 -12.37 -11.44 -6.12
CA ARG A 60 -13.43 -12.29 -6.66
C ARG A 60 -13.37 -12.30 -8.17
N GLU A 61 -13.27 -13.51 -8.72
CA GLU A 61 -13.35 -13.79 -10.15
C GLU A 61 -14.74 -13.40 -10.68
N SER A 62 -14.83 -12.18 -11.19
CA SER A 62 -16.04 -11.57 -11.77
C SER A 62 -15.64 -10.61 -12.88
N PHE A 63 -16.59 -10.18 -13.70
CA PHE A 63 -16.32 -9.28 -14.82
C PHE A 63 -17.18 -8.02 -14.72
N PRO A 64 -16.57 -6.84 -14.47
CA PRO A 64 -15.20 -6.62 -14.01
C PRO A 64 -14.93 -7.19 -12.59
N PRO A 65 -13.66 -7.42 -12.22
CA PRO A 65 -13.27 -8.06 -10.96
C PRO A 65 -13.76 -7.27 -9.74
N GLN A 66 -13.88 -7.94 -8.60
CA GLN A 66 -14.16 -7.29 -7.33
C GLN A 66 -13.02 -7.54 -6.36
N PHE A 67 -12.63 -6.50 -5.62
CA PHE A 67 -11.53 -6.53 -4.67
C PHE A 67 -12.06 -6.21 -3.28
N GLU A 68 -11.77 -7.05 -2.30
CA GLU A 68 -11.87 -6.65 -0.88
C GLU A 68 -10.55 -6.01 -0.47
N LEU A 69 -10.65 -4.80 0.06
CA LEU A 69 -9.52 -3.95 0.42
C LEU A 69 -9.59 -3.62 1.92
N GLU A 70 -8.43 -3.53 2.56
CA GLU A 70 -8.27 -3.00 3.91
C GLU A 70 -7.15 -1.96 3.91
N GLY A 71 -7.38 -0.76 4.47
CA GLY A 71 -6.35 0.27 4.49
C GLY A 71 -6.80 1.58 5.12
N ALA A 72 -6.00 2.63 4.93
CA ALA A 72 -6.36 3.96 5.39
C ALA A 72 -7.61 4.46 4.63
N ALA A 73 -8.54 5.09 5.34
CA ALA A 73 -9.74 5.69 4.74
C ALA A 73 -9.47 6.55 3.48
N PRO A 74 -8.46 7.44 3.43
CA PRO A 74 -8.15 8.18 2.21
C PRO A 74 -7.70 7.29 1.04
N ALA A 75 -6.91 6.25 1.30
CA ALA A 75 -6.47 5.31 0.26
C ALA A 75 -7.65 4.52 -0.34
N ILE A 76 -8.58 4.09 0.51
CA ILE A 76 -9.82 3.43 0.08
C ILE A 76 -10.69 4.38 -0.74
N ALA A 77 -10.82 5.64 -0.32
CA ALA A 77 -11.59 6.66 -1.04
C ALA A 77 -11.00 6.97 -2.43
N GLU A 78 -9.67 7.05 -2.56
CA GLU A 78 -9.00 7.21 -3.86
C GLU A 78 -9.33 6.08 -4.84
N VAL A 79 -9.33 4.83 -4.35
CA VAL A 79 -9.66 3.67 -5.18
C VAL A 79 -11.15 3.69 -5.55
N GLN A 80 -12.04 4.01 -4.60
CA GLN A 80 -13.47 4.11 -4.87
C GLN A 80 -13.81 5.21 -5.87
N ALA A 81 -13.08 6.32 -5.90
CA ALA A 81 -13.30 7.39 -6.88
C ALA A 81 -13.04 6.94 -8.33
N LEU A 82 -12.24 5.89 -8.53
CA LEU A 82 -11.97 5.29 -9.85
C LEU A 82 -12.95 4.17 -10.19
N SER A 83 -13.51 3.52 -9.18
CA SER A 83 -14.60 2.56 -9.34
C SER A 83 -15.87 3.37 -9.59
N GLY A 84 -16.61 3.09 -10.66
CA GLY A 84 -17.90 3.77 -10.95
C GLY A 84 -19.02 3.51 -9.92
N ALA A 85 -18.67 3.07 -8.70
CA ALA A 85 -19.57 2.89 -7.58
C ALA A 85 -19.91 4.26 -6.99
N LYS A 86 -21.05 4.80 -7.42
CA LYS A 86 -21.74 5.91 -6.78
C LYS A 86 -22.98 5.38 -6.06
#